data_AF-A0A849WS70-F1
#
_entry.id   AF-A0A849WS70-F1
#
_cell.length_a   1.000
_cell.length_b   1.000
_cell.length_c   1.000
_cell.angle_alpha   90.00
_cell.angle_beta   90.00
_cell.angle_gamma   90.00
#
_symmetry.space_group_name_H-M   'P 1'
#
loop_
_entity.id
_entity.type
_entity.pdbx_description
1 polymer ?
#
loop_
_entity_poly.entity_id
_entity_poly.type
_entity_poly.pdbx_seq_one_letter_code
_entity_poly.pdbx_strand_id
1 'polypeptide(L)'
;MDIERRAAAPGAMNAWAEESDWVVDLAESEEQMLRSGTFDMPGHYDKQKAVEHATEEFLLEMKAEFSRCADRFNDVRGVHSPHPVKVFLLSGTKADFLVLRGTVKLVVSNTAFGVVNLSFMSRATILGAAMPRRKDDGVDLIAQIHPFNEMVWTFQGESANAAAVVRYFFTELVRTSAVS
;
A
#
# COMPACT_ATOMS: atom_id res chain seq x y z
N MET A 1 20.04 -47.96 3.26
CA MET A 1 20.59 -46.72 2.68
C MET A 1 19.95 -46.68 1.30
N ASP A 2 18.93 -45.87 1.03
CA ASP A 2 18.88 -44.43 1.25
C ASP A 2 17.49 -43.93 1.66
N ILE A 3 17.47 -43.05 2.66
CA ILE A 3 16.30 -42.28 3.09
C ILE A 3 16.42 -40.93 2.38
N GLU A 4 15.69 -40.75 1.27
CA GLU A 4 15.56 -39.43 0.66
C GLU A 4 14.73 -38.53 1.58
N ARG A 5 15.44 -37.66 2.31
CA ARG A 5 14.89 -36.48 2.96
C ARG A 5 14.29 -35.57 1.90
N ARG A 6 12.98 -35.64 1.72
CA ARG A 6 12.20 -34.63 1.02
C ARG A 6 12.20 -33.38 1.90
N ALA A 7 13.09 -32.44 1.58
CA ALA A 7 13.17 -31.15 2.23
C ALA A 7 11.82 -30.42 2.07
N ALA A 8 11.15 -30.15 3.18
CA ALA A 8 9.99 -29.28 3.21
C ALA A 8 10.43 -27.87 2.79
N ALA A 9 9.76 -27.32 1.77
CA ALA A 9 9.99 -25.97 1.29
C ALA A 9 9.66 -24.95 2.40
N PRO A 10 10.55 -23.99 2.73
CA PRO A 10 10.31 -22.97 3.73
C PRO A 10 9.39 -21.89 3.16
N GLY A 11 8.10 -22.20 3.08
CA GLY A 11 7.08 -21.29 2.55
C GLY A 11 5.63 -21.70 2.84
N ALA A 12 5.38 -22.93 3.29
CA ALA A 12 4.03 -23.42 3.58
C ALA A 12 3.50 -23.06 4.99
N MET A 13 4.36 -22.57 5.88
CA MET A 13 4.01 -22.36 7.30
C MET A 13 3.32 -21.02 7.60
N ASN A 14 3.16 -20.14 6.62
CA ASN A 14 2.53 -18.83 6.82
C ASN A 14 1.12 -18.72 6.22
N ALA A 15 0.62 -19.76 5.52
CA ALA A 15 -0.72 -19.73 4.92
C ALA A 15 -1.84 -20.12 5.90
N TRP A 16 -1.53 -20.88 6.96
CA TRP A 16 -2.54 -21.46 7.86
C TRP A 16 -2.82 -20.59 9.10
N ALA A 17 -2.00 -19.55 9.32
CA ALA A 17 -2.18 -18.63 10.44
C ALA A 17 -3.26 -17.58 10.17
N GLU A 18 -3.42 -17.15 8.91
CA GLU A 18 -4.46 -16.22 8.47
C GLU A 18 -5.80 -16.92 8.19
N GLU A 19 -5.78 -18.24 7.92
CA GLU A 19 -6.99 -19.04 7.65
C GLU A 19 -7.91 -19.20 8.87
N SER A 20 -7.43 -18.87 10.08
CA SER A 20 -8.18 -19.08 11.33
C SER A 20 -9.13 -17.92 11.69
N ASP A 21 -8.88 -16.69 11.25
CA ASP A 21 -9.62 -15.52 11.77
C ASP A 21 -11.03 -15.40 11.16
N TRP A 22 -11.14 -15.57 9.84
CA TRP A 22 -12.42 -15.43 9.15
C TRP A 22 -13.44 -16.55 9.49
N VAL A 23 -12.96 -17.76 9.79
CA VAL A 23 -13.83 -18.88 10.20
C VAL A 23 -14.36 -18.63 11.61
N VAL A 24 -13.55 -18.02 12.47
CA VAL A 24 -13.96 -17.60 13.82
C VAL A 24 -14.98 -16.48 13.73
N ASP A 25 -14.73 -15.43 12.94
CA ASP A 25 -15.69 -14.35 12.69
C ASP A 25 -17.04 -14.88 12.16
N LEU A 26 -16.98 -15.86 11.25
CA LEU A 26 -18.16 -16.50 10.70
C LEU A 26 -18.94 -17.28 11.79
N ALA A 27 -18.24 -18.02 12.64
CA ALA A 27 -18.85 -18.79 13.73
C ALA A 27 -19.46 -17.86 14.80
N GLU A 28 -18.79 -16.77 15.16
CA GLU A 28 -19.29 -15.78 16.10
C GLU A 28 -20.52 -15.05 15.56
N SER A 29 -20.52 -14.70 14.27
CA SER A 29 -21.70 -14.12 13.63
C SER A 29 -22.89 -15.08 13.59
N GLU A 30 -22.65 -16.38 13.39
CA GLU A 30 -23.71 -17.39 13.39
C GLU A 30 -24.31 -17.53 14.78
N GLU A 31 -23.49 -17.56 15.83
CA GLU A 31 -23.97 -17.60 17.22
C GLU A 31 -24.77 -16.34 17.60
N GLN A 32 -24.30 -15.16 17.18
CA GLN A 32 -25.01 -13.89 17.41
C GLN A 32 -26.35 -13.84 16.68
N MET A 33 -26.42 -14.42 15.47
CA MET A 33 -27.66 -14.57 14.70
C MET A 33 -28.67 -15.45 15.44
N LEU A 34 -28.23 -16.60 15.97
CA LEU A 34 -29.08 -17.50 16.75
C LEU A 34 -29.62 -16.85 18.04
N ARG A 35 -28.82 -16.02 18.70
CA ARG A 35 -29.19 -15.35 19.96
C ARG A 35 -30.14 -14.17 19.77
N SER A 36 -29.95 -13.38 18.72
CA SER A 36 -30.66 -12.10 18.53
C SER A 36 -31.98 -12.25 17.78
N GLY A 37 -32.16 -13.30 16.97
CA GLY A 37 -33.35 -13.49 16.12
C GLY A 37 -33.53 -12.43 15.03
N THR A 38 -32.62 -11.46 14.96
CA THR A 38 -32.53 -10.42 13.94
C THR A 38 -31.51 -10.82 12.88
N PHE A 39 -31.92 -10.69 11.62
CA PHE A 39 -31.07 -10.94 10.46
C PHE A 39 -30.19 -9.71 10.22
N ASP A 40 -28.93 -9.78 10.66
CA ASP A 40 -27.85 -8.97 10.11
C ASP A 40 -26.83 -9.96 9.55
N MET A 41 -27.09 -10.47 8.34
CA MET A 41 -26.14 -11.39 7.69
C MET A 41 -24.86 -10.59 7.37
N PRO A 42 -23.66 -11.05 7.78
CA PRO A 42 -22.39 -10.47 7.32
C PRO A 42 -22.20 -10.56 5.80
N GLY A 43 -23.14 -11.20 5.09
CA GLY A 43 -23.14 -11.43 3.66
C GLY A 43 -23.36 -10.19 2.79
N HIS A 44 -23.79 -9.05 3.35
CA HIS A 44 -23.54 -7.76 2.71
C HIS A 44 -22.30 -7.13 3.32
N TYR A 45 -21.16 -7.81 3.14
CA TYR A 45 -19.83 -7.26 3.39
C TYR A 45 -19.85 -5.85 2.82
N ASP A 46 -19.76 -4.85 3.69
CA ASP A 46 -19.88 -3.46 3.30
C ASP A 46 -18.71 -3.18 2.36
N LYS A 47 -18.96 -3.26 1.05
CA LYS A 47 -17.93 -3.18 0.02
C LYS A 47 -17.13 -1.91 0.17
N GLN A 48 -17.75 -0.86 0.69
CA GLN A 48 -17.07 0.39 0.97
C GLN A 48 -16.05 0.26 2.10
N LYS A 49 -16.41 -0.39 3.22
CA LYS A 49 -15.47 -0.68 4.32
C LYS A 49 -14.36 -1.62 3.89
N ALA A 50 -14.68 -2.63 3.09
CA ALA A 50 -13.71 -3.56 2.53
C ALA A 50 -12.68 -2.83 1.64
N VAL A 51 -13.16 -1.96 0.76
CA VAL A 51 -12.31 -1.14 -0.11
C VAL A 51 -11.50 -0.14 0.71
N GLU A 52 -12.08 0.47 1.74
CA GLU A 52 -11.36 1.36 2.65
C GLU A 52 -10.21 0.63 3.35
N HIS A 53 -10.48 -0.52 3.95
CA HIS A 53 -9.48 -1.33 4.65
C HIS A 53 -8.36 -1.78 3.70
N ALA A 54 -8.72 -2.34 2.54
CA ALA A 54 -7.74 -2.76 1.54
C ALA A 54 -6.91 -1.58 1.00
N THR A 55 -7.49 -0.38 0.89
CA THR A 55 -6.76 0.84 0.51
C THR A 55 -5.73 1.23 1.58
N GLU A 56 -6.12 1.16 2.84
CA GLU A 56 -5.25 1.45 3.98
C GLU A 56 -4.10 0.42 4.06
N GLU A 57 -4.40 -0.87 3.95
CA GLU A 57 -3.40 -1.94 3.92
C GLU A 57 -2.40 -1.77 2.78
N PHE A 58 -2.89 -1.50 1.58
CA PHE A 58 -2.03 -1.30 0.41
C PHE A 58 -1.10 -0.09 0.57
N LEU A 59 -1.59 1.01 1.17
CA LEU A 59 -0.74 2.17 1.48
C LEU A 59 0.34 1.83 2.51
N LEU A 60 0.00 1.06 3.55
CA LEU A 60 0.96 0.60 4.54
C LEU A 60 2.01 -0.36 3.94
N GLU A 61 1.59 -1.26 3.05
CA GLU A 61 2.47 -2.14 2.28
C GLU A 61 3.45 -1.32 1.43
N MET A 62 2.92 -0.38 0.64
CA MET A 62 3.75 0.52 -0.18
C MET A 62 4.74 1.31 0.67
N LYS A 63 4.31 1.84 1.82
CA LYS A 63 5.18 2.57 2.75
C LYS A 63 6.30 1.69 3.29
N ALA A 64 5.98 0.46 3.70
CA ALA A 64 6.96 -0.49 4.20
C ALA A 64 8.00 -0.81 3.12
N GLU A 65 7.54 -1.02 1.88
CA GLU A 65 8.40 -1.29 0.74
C GLU A 65 9.28 -0.08 0.36
N PHE A 66 8.73 1.14 0.38
CA PHE A 66 9.50 2.37 0.21
C PHE A 66 10.57 2.54 1.28
N SER A 67 10.24 2.27 2.55
CA SER A 67 11.19 2.32 3.66
C SER A 67 12.32 1.32 3.45
N ARG A 68 11.98 0.07 3.09
CA ARG A 68 12.95 -0.99 2.81
C ARG A 68 13.89 -0.60 1.67
N CYS A 69 13.37 -0.06 0.57
CA CYS A 69 14.18 0.43 -0.54
C CYS A 69 15.06 1.63 -0.12
N ALA A 70 14.53 2.57 0.67
CA ALA A 70 15.26 3.73 1.16
C ALA A 70 16.44 3.32 2.04
N ASP A 71 16.22 2.42 3.00
CA ASP A 71 17.26 1.91 3.89
C ASP A 71 18.35 1.21 3.08
N ARG A 72 17.97 0.27 2.21
CA ARG A 72 18.93 -0.45 1.36
C ARG A 72 19.71 0.48 0.43
N PHE A 73 19.06 1.49 -0.15
CA PHE A 73 19.71 2.47 -1.01
C PHE A 73 20.69 3.35 -0.23
N ASN A 74 20.28 3.83 0.94
CA ASN A 74 21.11 4.65 1.81
C ASN A 74 22.34 3.88 2.32
N ASP A 75 22.17 2.60 2.67
CA ASP A 75 23.27 1.71 3.07
C ASP A 75 24.31 1.56 1.95
N VAL A 76 23.86 1.31 0.72
CA VAL A 76 24.76 1.16 -0.45
C VAL A 76 25.47 2.47 -0.80
N ARG A 77 24.80 3.62 -0.62
CA ARG A 77 25.40 4.95 -0.87
C ARG A 77 26.34 5.39 0.25
N GLY A 78 26.23 4.79 1.43
CA GLY A 78 27.06 5.07 2.59
C GLY A 78 26.69 6.36 3.35
N VAL A 79 27.30 6.52 4.52
CA VAL A 79 27.02 7.58 5.52
C VAL A 79 27.26 9.01 4.99
N HIS A 80 28.08 9.17 3.94
CA HIS A 80 28.41 10.48 3.37
C HIS A 80 27.59 10.86 2.13
N SER A 81 26.49 10.14 1.85
CA SER A 81 25.59 10.53 0.77
C SER A 81 24.94 11.89 1.10
N PRO A 82 25.10 12.92 0.24
CA PRO A 82 24.62 14.27 0.53
C PRO A 82 23.10 14.36 0.67
N HIS A 83 22.37 13.39 0.10
CA HIS A 83 20.91 13.37 0.06
C HIS A 83 20.38 11.95 0.33
N PRO A 84 20.24 11.54 1.62
CA PRO A 84 19.59 10.29 1.95
C PRO A 84 18.10 10.33 1.61
N VAL A 85 17.53 9.19 1.24
CA VAL A 85 16.09 9.04 1.06
C VAL A 85 15.44 8.92 2.44
N LYS A 86 14.36 9.68 2.67
CA LYS A 86 13.59 9.65 3.93
C LYS A 86 12.12 9.41 3.63
N VAL A 87 11.47 8.56 4.43
CA VAL A 87 10.03 8.28 4.36
C VAL A 87 9.35 8.83 5.60
N PHE A 88 8.29 9.62 5.43
CA PHE A 88 7.57 10.27 6.52
C PHE A 88 6.07 9.98 6.41
N LEU A 89 5.40 9.74 7.54
CA LEU A 89 3.94 9.74 7.58
C LEU A 89 3.38 11.16 7.52
N LEU A 90 2.26 11.36 6.84
CA LEU A 90 1.55 12.63 6.83
C LEU A 90 0.58 12.70 8.01
N SER A 91 0.74 13.75 8.83
CA SER A 91 -0.09 13.95 10.02
C SER A 91 -1.56 14.13 9.66
N GLY A 92 -2.44 13.53 10.47
CA GLY A 92 -3.90 13.61 10.27
C GLY A 92 -4.44 12.69 9.19
N THR A 93 -3.63 11.79 8.65
CA THR A 93 -4.04 10.74 7.70
C THR A 93 -3.79 9.37 8.32
N LYS A 94 -4.53 8.35 7.87
CA LYS A 94 -4.35 6.98 8.37
C LYS A 94 -3.05 6.34 7.87
N ALA A 95 -2.78 6.45 6.58
CA ALA A 95 -1.67 5.75 5.94
C ALA A 95 -0.92 6.56 4.88
N ASP A 96 -1.23 7.85 4.67
CA ASP A 96 -0.54 8.65 3.65
C ASP A 96 0.89 8.95 4.09
N PHE A 97 1.80 9.01 3.12
CA PHE A 97 3.21 9.21 3.38
C PHE A 97 3.92 10.00 2.27
N LEU A 98 5.07 10.56 2.64
CA LEU A 98 5.95 11.34 1.80
C LEU A 98 7.31 10.65 1.71
N VAL A 99 7.83 10.50 0.50
CA VAL A 99 9.21 10.08 0.24
C VAL A 99 9.99 11.29 -0.25
N LEU A 100 11.07 11.62 0.44
CA LEU A 100 11.88 12.80 0.21
C LEU A 100 13.33 12.40 -0.12
N ARG A 101 13.89 12.99 -1.18
CA ARG A 101 15.33 12.96 -1.45
C ARG A 101 15.80 14.32 -1.97
N GLY A 102 16.67 14.99 -1.21
CA GLY A 102 17.13 16.34 -1.54
C GLY A 102 15.98 17.34 -1.56
N THR A 103 15.69 17.91 -2.74
CA THR A 103 14.56 18.83 -2.94
C THR A 103 13.33 18.18 -3.56
N VAL A 104 13.42 16.90 -3.99
CA VAL A 104 12.33 16.18 -4.65
C VAL A 104 11.49 15.45 -3.62
N LYS A 105 10.17 15.62 -3.73
CA LYS A 105 9.14 15.09 -2.85
C LYS A 105 8.17 14.24 -3.67
N LEU A 106 7.97 13.00 -3.27
CA LEU A 106 6.93 12.11 -3.79
C LEU A 106 5.89 11.91 -2.70
N VAL A 107 4.65 12.34 -2.94
CA VAL A 107 3.52 12.14 -2.03
C VAL A 107 2.73 10.93 -2.51
N VAL A 108 2.46 10.01 -1.58
CA VAL A 108 1.57 8.87 -1.79
C VAL A 108 0.39 9.06 -0.84
N SER A 109 -0.81 9.18 -1.40
CA SER A 109 -2.00 9.51 -0.62
C SER A 109 -3.26 8.82 -1.11
N ASN A 110 -4.15 8.54 -0.18
CA ASN A 110 -5.52 8.14 -0.45
C ASN A 110 -6.33 9.37 -0.95
N THR A 111 -6.88 9.32 -2.15
CA THR A 111 -7.74 10.42 -2.67
C THR A 111 -9.22 10.15 -2.47
N ALA A 112 -9.61 8.88 -2.57
CA ALA A 112 -10.96 8.37 -2.37
C ALA A 112 -10.86 6.85 -2.09
N PHE A 113 -11.91 6.25 -1.52
CA PHE A 113 -11.93 4.80 -1.30
C PHE A 113 -11.62 4.04 -2.60
N GLY A 114 -10.57 3.22 -2.57
CA GLY A 114 -10.10 2.47 -3.73
C GLY A 114 -9.26 3.28 -4.72
N VAL A 115 -8.78 4.47 -4.35
CA VAL A 115 -7.91 5.29 -5.20
C VAL A 115 -6.68 5.77 -4.43
N VAL A 116 -5.51 5.32 -4.88
CA VAL A 116 -4.22 5.74 -4.36
C VAL A 116 -3.51 6.60 -5.40
N ASN A 117 -3.21 7.85 -5.05
CA ASN A 117 -2.47 8.77 -5.89
C ASN A 117 -0.99 8.82 -5.52
N LEU A 118 -0.12 8.79 -6.53
CA LEU A 118 1.30 9.04 -6.41
C LEU A 118 1.67 10.28 -7.22
N SER A 119 2.17 11.33 -6.57
CA SER A 119 2.49 12.59 -7.24
C SER A 119 3.83 13.20 -6.78
N PHE A 120 4.61 13.71 -7.73
CA PHE A 120 5.82 14.47 -7.44
C PHE A 120 5.47 15.93 -7.18
N MET A 121 5.87 16.48 -6.04
CA MET A 121 5.72 17.92 -5.80
C MET A 121 6.86 18.69 -6.47
N SER A 122 6.52 19.53 -7.45
CA SER A 122 7.45 20.49 -8.04
C SER A 122 7.65 21.73 -7.14
N ARG A 123 8.81 22.41 -7.27
CA ARG A 123 9.20 23.61 -6.49
C ARG A 123 8.20 24.78 -6.61
N ALA A 124 7.29 24.78 -7.59
CA ALA A 124 6.31 25.84 -7.80
C ALA A 124 5.15 25.84 -6.78
N THR A 125 4.93 24.76 -6.02
CA THR A 125 3.76 24.62 -5.13
C THR A 125 4.04 24.99 -3.67
N ILE A 126 5.13 25.72 -3.40
CA ILE A 126 5.53 26.10 -2.03
C ILE A 126 5.03 27.51 -1.69
N LEU A 127 3.73 27.80 -1.80
CA LEU A 127 3.12 28.94 -1.12
C LEU A 127 1.70 28.59 -0.71
N GLY A 128 1.45 28.61 0.61
CA GLY A 128 0.26 28.11 1.25
C GLY A 128 -1.04 28.70 0.73
N ALA A 129 -1.83 27.86 0.08
CA ALA A 129 -3.26 28.05 -0.08
C ALA A 129 -3.92 26.67 -0.13
N ALA A 130 -4.88 26.45 0.76
CA ALA A 130 -5.83 25.36 0.62
C ALA A 130 -6.66 25.61 -0.66
N MET A 131 -6.33 24.97 -1.79
CA MET A 131 -7.25 24.74 -2.93
C MET A 131 -6.62 23.93 -4.09
N PRO A 132 -7.45 23.43 -5.03
CA PRO A 132 -7.70 22.03 -5.30
C PRO A 132 -6.52 21.31 -5.98
N ARG A 133 -6.41 20.00 -5.70
CA ARG A 133 -5.51 19.07 -6.40
C ARG A 133 -5.73 19.21 -7.92
N ARG A 134 -4.76 19.79 -8.65
CA ARG A 134 -4.72 19.67 -10.12
C ARG A 134 -4.65 18.18 -10.44
N LYS A 135 -5.52 17.74 -11.35
CA LYS A 135 -5.73 16.33 -11.73
C LYS A 135 -4.57 15.74 -12.56
N ASP A 136 -3.56 16.52 -12.92
CA ASP A 136 -2.67 16.18 -14.05
C ASP A 136 -1.20 15.83 -13.70
N ASP A 137 -0.74 15.95 -12.44
CA ASP A 137 0.68 15.69 -12.11
C ASP A 137 0.93 14.38 -11.34
N GLY A 138 -0.10 13.55 -11.17
CA GLY A 138 -0.02 12.30 -10.39
C GLY A 138 -0.58 11.10 -11.12
N VAL A 139 -0.13 9.92 -10.70
CA VAL A 139 -0.63 8.61 -11.16
C VAL A 139 -1.63 8.09 -10.15
N ASP A 140 -2.84 7.77 -10.62
CA ASP A 140 -3.89 7.15 -9.83
C ASP A 140 -3.89 5.64 -10.05
N LEU A 141 -3.72 4.90 -8.95
CA LEU A 141 -3.97 3.46 -8.87
C LEU A 141 -5.41 3.26 -8.41
N ILE A 142 -6.15 2.44 -9.14
CA ILE A 142 -7.57 2.18 -8.90
C ILE A 142 -7.74 0.74 -8.46
N ALA A 143 -8.36 0.54 -7.30
CA ALA A 143 -8.75 -0.76 -6.80
C ALA A 143 -9.93 -1.31 -7.61
N GLN A 144 -9.79 -2.55 -8.06
CA GLN A 144 -10.83 -3.30 -8.74
C GLN A 144 -11.17 -4.53 -7.90
N ILE A 145 -12.46 -4.67 -7.59
CA ILE A 145 -12.98 -5.88 -6.93
C ILE A 145 -13.17 -6.95 -8.01
N HIS A 146 -12.37 -7.99 -7.94
CA HIS A 146 -12.48 -9.20 -8.73
C HIS A 146 -13.47 -10.20 -8.09
N PRO A 147 -13.84 -11.29 -8.78
CA PRO A 147 -14.66 -12.34 -8.19
C PRO A 147 -14.11 -12.82 -6.83
N PHE A 148 -15.01 -13.24 -5.94
CA PHE A 148 -14.66 -13.68 -4.58
C PHE A 148 -14.01 -12.61 -3.68
N ASN A 149 -14.31 -11.33 -3.94
CA ASN A 149 -13.79 -10.17 -3.18
C ASN A 149 -12.27 -10.02 -3.22
N GLU A 150 -11.61 -10.57 -4.25
CA GLU A 150 -10.19 -10.32 -4.47
C GLU A 150 -9.98 -8.86 -4.88
N MET A 151 -9.14 -8.13 -4.15
CA MET A 151 -8.81 -6.74 -4.44
C MET A 151 -7.55 -6.66 -5.29
N VAL A 152 -7.69 -6.18 -6.52
CA VAL A 152 -6.57 -6.00 -7.45
C VAL A 152 -6.38 -4.51 -7.72
N TRP A 153 -5.16 -4.02 -7.52
CA TRP A 153 -4.80 -2.65 -7.87
C TRP A 153 -4.47 -2.56 -9.35
N THR A 154 -4.98 -1.54 -10.03
CA THR A 154 -4.76 -1.36 -11.46
C THR A 154 -4.31 0.04 -11.82
N PHE A 155 -3.48 0.13 -12.85
CA PHE A 155 -3.12 1.38 -13.52
C PHE A 155 -3.43 1.22 -15.01
N GLN A 156 -4.26 2.09 -15.56
CA GLN A 156 -4.67 2.03 -16.98
C GLN A 156 -5.23 0.67 -17.42
N GLY A 157 -5.83 -0.10 -16.48
CA GLY A 157 -6.40 -1.42 -16.75
C GLY A 157 -5.41 -2.59 -16.60
N GLU A 158 -4.15 -2.33 -16.28
CA GLU A 158 -3.15 -3.37 -15.97
C GLU A 158 -2.97 -3.54 -14.47
N SER A 159 -2.81 -4.78 -14.01
CA SER A 159 -2.57 -5.08 -12.59
C SER A 159 -1.24 -4.50 -12.12
N ALA A 160 -1.28 -3.71 -11.05
CA ALA A 160 -0.14 -3.06 -10.44
C ALA A 160 0.14 -3.68 -9.07
N ASN A 161 1.30 -4.33 -8.93
CA ASN A 161 1.78 -4.82 -7.65
C ASN A 161 2.53 -3.71 -6.89
N ALA A 162 2.37 -3.63 -5.57
CA ALA A 162 3.03 -2.64 -4.71
C ALA A 162 4.55 -2.53 -4.97
N ALA A 163 5.25 -3.66 -5.01
CA ALA A 163 6.70 -3.68 -5.25
C ALA A 163 7.10 -3.18 -6.65
N ALA A 164 6.28 -3.46 -7.67
CA ALA A 164 6.53 -2.97 -9.03
C ALA A 164 6.33 -1.45 -9.11
N VAL A 165 5.25 -0.94 -8.49
CA VAL A 165 4.96 0.49 -8.37
C VAL A 165 6.11 1.19 -7.63
N VAL A 166 6.47 0.69 -6.44
CA VAL A 166 7.55 1.28 -5.62
C VAL A 166 8.86 1.30 -6.40
N ARG A 167 9.23 0.22 -7.09
CA ARG A 167 10.44 0.17 -7.92
C ARG A 167 10.46 1.27 -8.99
N TYR A 168 9.35 1.45 -9.70
CA TYR A 168 9.24 2.47 -10.74
C TYR A 168 9.40 3.88 -10.14
N PHE A 169 8.59 4.23 -9.14
CA PHE A 169 8.59 5.57 -8.55
C PHE A 169 9.85 5.88 -7.75
N PHE A 170 10.45 4.90 -7.08
CA PHE A 170 11.72 5.07 -6.38
C PHE A 170 12.86 5.34 -7.37
N THR A 171 12.87 4.64 -8.51
CA THR A 171 13.84 4.90 -9.59
C THR A 171 13.69 6.31 -10.12
N GLU A 172 12.46 6.73 -10.39
CA GLU A 172 12.17 8.07 -10.92
C GLU A 172 12.49 9.17 -9.89
N LEU A 173 12.24 8.92 -8.60
CA LEU A 173 12.65 9.81 -7.51
C LEU A 173 14.17 10.01 -7.49
N VAL A 174 14.94 8.93 -7.55
CA VAL A 174 16.41 8.98 -7.54
C VAL A 174 16.94 9.68 -8.79
N ARG A 175 16.36 9.39 -9.96
CA ARG A 175 16.72 10.03 -11.23
C ARG A 175 16.46 11.53 -11.19
N THR A 176 15.25 11.94 -10.83
CA THR A 176 14.84 13.37 -10.80
C THR A 176 15.68 14.16 -9.80
N SER A 177 15.97 13.58 -8.64
CA SER A 177 16.77 14.22 -7.59
C SER A 177 18.28 14.19 -7.85
N ALA A 178 18.77 13.49 -8.87
CA ALA A 178 20.16 13.59 -9.31
C ALA A 178 20.40 14.76 -10.28
N VAL A 179 19.34 15.20 -10.97
CA VAL A 179 19.39 16.30 -11.96
C VAL A 179 18.99 17.65 -11.35
N SER A 180 18.30 17.65 -10.20
CA SER A 180 17.74 18.85 -9.52
C SER A 180 18.63 19.43 -8.43
#